data_AF-A0AA90UNT6-F1
#
_entry.id   AF-A0AA90UNT6-F1
#
_cell.length_a   1.000
_cell.length_b   1.000
_cell.length_c   1.000
_cell.angle_alpha   90.00
_cell.angle_beta   90.00
_cell.angle_gamma   90.00
#
_symmetry.space_group_name_H-M   'P 1'
#
loop_
_entity.id
_entity.type
_entity.pdbx_description
1 polymer ?
#
loop_
_entity_poly.entity_id
_entity_poly.type
_entity_poly.pdbx_seq_one_letter_code
_entity_poly.pdbx_strand_id
1 'polypeptide(L)'
;MPIGKAFKSNAPTLTYLDLCYGEGSAITWLVAWVSDVYGICGFVNNEATDNIKIMTANAIKDEYYFLNLNELITFFKMFIAGKFEKFYKKPNPQVITKSLNTFCSHRIDAIKAVEANIQKEKEAKEDEAIKQNAITYEEWAARKKAKGEEVNIELIEDEKGNKIFRVKAPKADVRLDSAYMIVKNTTNADFKAICKLRECFVKKYGIDPYDLIRSLGNKKLREYEERRNCQGNH
;
A
#
# COMPACT_ATOMS: atom_id res chain seq x y z
N MET A 1 -12.89 -8.33 -26.97
CA MET A 1 -11.83 -7.82 -26.08
C MET A 1 -12.33 -7.98 -24.65
N PRO A 2 -11.51 -8.43 -23.68
CA PRO A 2 -11.93 -8.48 -22.27
C PRO A 2 -12.21 -7.08 -21.71
N ILE A 3 -13.17 -6.95 -20.80
CA ILE A 3 -13.62 -5.65 -20.25
C ILE A 3 -12.45 -4.88 -19.61
N GLY A 4 -11.63 -5.54 -18.79
CA GLY A 4 -10.47 -4.89 -18.15
C GLY A 4 -9.43 -4.36 -19.15
N LYS A 5 -9.27 -5.02 -20.31
CA LYS A 5 -8.39 -4.54 -21.39
C LYS A 5 -9.01 -3.35 -22.14
N ALA A 6 -10.33 -3.36 -22.34
CA ALA A 6 -11.05 -2.24 -22.94
C ALA A 6 -10.98 -1.00 -22.05
N PHE A 7 -11.17 -1.16 -20.73
CA PHE A 7 -11.03 -0.09 -19.75
C PHE A 7 -9.63 0.56 -19.78
N LYS A 8 -8.57 -0.25 -19.78
CA LYS A 8 -7.19 0.25 -19.88
C LYS A 8 -6.79 0.78 -21.25
N SER A 9 -7.64 0.66 -22.26
CA SER A 9 -7.30 1.14 -23.59
C SER A 9 -7.22 2.66 -23.59
N ASN A 10 -6.35 3.23 -24.41
CA ASN A 10 -6.24 4.68 -24.59
C ASN A 10 -7.32 5.22 -25.56
N ALA A 11 -8.48 4.56 -25.62
CA ALA A 11 -9.59 4.98 -26.46
C ALA A 11 -10.29 6.19 -25.84
N PRO A 12 -10.80 7.12 -26.66
CA PRO A 12 -11.50 8.28 -26.15
C PRO A 12 -12.83 7.87 -25.48
N THR A 13 -13.27 8.67 -24.51
CA THR A 13 -14.63 8.60 -23.95
C THR A 13 -15.63 9.27 -24.88
N LEU A 14 -16.93 9.05 -24.65
CA LEU A 14 -17.98 9.72 -25.42
C LEU A 14 -17.87 11.25 -25.32
N THR A 15 -17.59 11.77 -24.12
CA THR A 15 -17.36 13.22 -23.92
C THR A 15 -16.17 13.72 -24.73
N TYR A 16 -15.07 12.95 -24.76
CA TYR A 16 -13.89 13.33 -25.52
C TYR A 16 -14.12 13.28 -27.04
N LEU A 17 -15.00 12.37 -27.50
CA LEU A 17 -15.35 12.28 -28.91
C LEU A 17 -16.07 13.55 -29.39
N ASP A 18 -17.03 14.07 -28.62
CA ASP A 18 -17.68 15.35 -28.95
C ASP A 18 -16.68 16.51 -28.96
N LEU A 19 -15.73 16.52 -28.01
CA LEU A 19 -14.69 17.55 -27.97
C LEU A 19 -13.82 17.55 -29.25
N CYS A 20 -13.50 16.37 -29.77
CA CYS A 20 -12.63 16.24 -30.95
C CYS A 20 -13.34 16.47 -32.29
N TYR A 21 -14.60 16.05 -32.41
CA TYR A 21 -15.31 16.01 -33.70
C TYR A 21 -16.48 16.98 -33.80
N GLY A 22 -16.78 17.72 -32.73
CA GLY A 22 -17.87 18.66 -32.66
C GLY A 22 -19.08 18.10 -31.93
N GLU A 23 -19.89 19.01 -31.40
CA GLU A 23 -21.08 18.68 -30.60
C GLU A 23 -22.05 17.77 -31.37
N GLY A 24 -22.43 16.66 -30.75
CA GLY A 24 -23.39 15.71 -31.32
C GLY A 24 -22.74 14.52 -32.05
N SER A 25 -21.42 14.55 -32.27
CA SER A 25 -20.69 13.45 -32.93
C SER A 25 -20.85 12.11 -32.20
N ALA A 26 -20.80 12.12 -30.87
CA ALA A 26 -21.02 10.94 -30.04
C ALA A 26 -22.43 10.37 -30.22
N ILE A 27 -23.44 11.23 -30.32
CA ILE A 27 -24.84 10.81 -30.55
C ILE A 27 -24.95 10.17 -31.92
N THR A 28 -24.39 10.78 -32.97
CA THR A 28 -24.42 10.21 -34.34
C THR A 28 -23.84 8.79 -34.38
N TRP A 29 -22.70 8.56 -33.70
CA TRP A 29 -22.09 7.24 -33.63
C TRP A 29 -22.92 6.25 -32.82
N LEU A 30 -23.46 6.68 -31.68
CA LEU A 30 -24.33 5.85 -30.86
C LEU A 30 -25.62 5.46 -31.59
N VAL A 31 -26.21 6.36 -32.38
CA VAL A 31 -27.38 6.06 -33.20
C VAL A 31 -27.08 4.96 -34.21
N ALA A 32 -25.90 4.95 -34.83
CA ALA A 32 -25.51 3.88 -35.74
C ALA A 32 -25.44 2.51 -35.01
N TRP A 33 -24.76 2.44 -33.86
CA TRP A 33 -24.68 1.20 -33.09
C TRP A 33 -26.02 0.74 -32.53
N VAL A 34 -26.86 1.66 -32.05
CA VAL A 34 -28.22 1.35 -31.59
C VAL A 34 -29.08 0.85 -32.74
N SER A 35 -28.93 1.40 -33.94
CA SER A 35 -29.62 0.92 -35.15
C SER A 35 -29.21 -0.51 -35.49
N ASP A 36 -27.91 -0.82 -35.42
CA ASP A 36 -27.41 -2.17 -35.64
C ASP A 36 -27.99 -3.16 -34.63
N VAL A 37 -28.03 -2.79 -33.34
CA VAL A 37 -28.63 -3.64 -32.30
C VAL A 37 -30.09 -3.93 -32.59
N TYR A 38 -30.89 -2.90 -32.91
CA TYR A 38 -32.30 -3.10 -33.22
C TYR A 38 -32.50 -3.98 -34.45
N GLY A 39 -31.73 -3.74 -35.53
CA GLY A 39 -31.77 -4.56 -36.73
C GLY A 39 -31.40 -6.02 -36.48
N ILE A 40 -30.32 -6.28 -35.75
CA ILE A 40 -29.87 -7.64 -35.39
C ILE A 40 -30.88 -8.34 -34.50
N CYS A 41 -31.53 -7.61 -33.59
CA CYS A 41 -32.58 -8.14 -32.72
C CYS A 41 -33.95 -8.30 -33.40
N GLY A 42 -34.02 -8.08 -34.73
CA GLY A 42 -35.20 -8.39 -35.53
C GLY A 42 -36.20 -7.25 -35.68
N PHE A 43 -35.87 -6.03 -35.22
CA PHE A 43 -36.72 -4.86 -35.44
C PHE A 43 -36.47 -4.27 -36.83
N VAL A 44 -37.31 -4.65 -37.78
CA VAL A 44 -37.21 -4.25 -39.20
C VAL A 44 -38.38 -3.34 -39.57
N ASN A 45 -38.49 -2.92 -40.83
CA ASN A 45 -39.66 -2.18 -41.34
C ASN A 45 -40.07 -0.95 -40.50
N ASN A 46 -39.07 -0.22 -39.98
CA ASN A 46 -39.27 0.98 -39.16
C ASN A 46 -39.95 0.74 -37.80
N GLU A 47 -39.92 -0.49 -37.26
CA GLU A 47 -40.39 -0.77 -35.90
C GLU A 47 -39.60 0.03 -34.85
N ALA A 48 -38.28 0.18 -35.06
CA ALA A 48 -37.44 1.09 -34.30
C ALA A 48 -37.31 2.43 -35.06
N THR A 49 -38.14 3.40 -34.66
CA THR A 49 -38.13 4.74 -35.27
C THR A 49 -36.84 5.50 -34.95
N ASP A 50 -36.52 6.50 -35.77
CA ASP A 50 -35.33 7.32 -35.57
C ASP A 50 -35.38 8.09 -34.25
N ASN A 51 -36.56 8.55 -33.82
CA ASN A 51 -36.72 9.16 -32.50
C ASN A 51 -36.35 8.19 -31.37
N ILE A 52 -36.74 6.90 -31.44
CA ILE A 52 -36.37 5.92 -30.42
C ILE A 52 -34.86 5.75 -30.38
N LYS A 53 -34.21 5.58 -31.54
CA LYS A 53 -32.74 5.42 -31.64
C LYS A 53 -32.00 6.64 -31.08
N ILE A 54 -32.44 7.85 -31.45
CA ILE A 54 -31.86 9.12 -30.97
C ILE A 54 -32.06 9.25 -29.47
N MET A 55 -33.25 8.98 -28.93
CA MET A 55 -33.50 9.03 -27.48
C MET A 55 -32.66 8.00 -26.72
N THR A 56 -32.51 6.79 -27.25
CA THR A 56 -31.60 5.78 -26.68
C THR A 56 -30.16 6.27 -26.69
N ALA A 57 -29.67 6.82 -27.80
CA ALA A 57 -28.31 7.35 -27.90
C ALA A 57 -28.05 8.49 -26.91
N ASN A 58 -29.01 9.42 -26.74
CA ASN A 58 -28.91 10.47 -25.72
C ASN A 58 -28.85 9.89 -24.31
N ALA A 59 -29.75 8.97 -23.96
CA ALA A 59 -29.71 8.32 -22.64
C ALA A 59 -28.38 7.59 -22.38
N ILE A 60 -27.80 6.94 -23.40
CA ILE A 60 -26.48 6.31 -23.26
C ILE A 60 -25.40 7.37 -23.05
N LYS A 61 -25.41 8.44 -23.84
CA LYS A 61 -24.46 9.54 -23.72
C LYS A 61 -24.52 10.19 -22.33
N ASP A 62 -25.70 10.52 -21.85
CA ASP A 62 -25.87 11.29 -20.61
C ASP A 62 -25.53 10.46 -19.37
N GLU A 63 -25.93 9.19 -19.33
CA GLU A 63 -25.74 8.32 -18.16
C GLU A 63 -24.40 7.58 -18.17
N TYR A 64 -23.82 7.35 -19.36
CA TYR A 64 -22.62 6.53 -19.54
C TYR A 64 -21.50 7.25 -20.30
N TYR A 65 -21.48 8.59 -20.23
CA TYR A 65 -20.48 9.47 -20.88
C TYR A 65 -19.02 9.07 -20.60
N PHE A 66 -18.78 8.49 -19.42
CA PHE A 66 -17.46 8.10 -18.93
C PHE A 66 -16.91 6.82 -19.59
N LEU A 67 -17.75 6.03 -20.28
CA LEU A 67 -17.28 4.84 -20.98
C LEU A 67 -16.46 5.22 -22.21
N ASN A 68 -15.35 4.49 -22.40
CA ASN A 68 -14.54 4.65 -23.61
C ASN A 68 -15.11 3.84 -24.80
N LEU A 69 -14.69 4.18 -26.02
CA LEU A 69 -15.19 3.52 -27.22
C LEU A 69 -14.97 2.00 -27.22
N ASN A 70 -13.84 1.52 -26.71
CA ASN A 70 -13.58 0.09 -26.66
C ASN A 70 -14.46 -0.63 -25.64
N GLU A 71 -14.82 0.03 -24.54
CA GLU A 71 -15.78 -0.48 -23.55
C GLU A 71 -17.17 -0.58 -24.18
N LEU A 72 -17.61 0.44 -24.91
CA LEU A 72 -18.89 0.43 -25.64
C LEU A 72 -18.93 -0.64 -26.73
N ILE A 73 -17.88 -0.76 -27.54
CA ILE A 73 -17.77 -1.82 -28.55
C ILE A 73 -17.81 -3.20 -27.89
N THR A 74 -17.16 -3.36 -26.74
CA THR A 74 -17.19 -4.61 -25.97
C THR A 74 -18.60 -4.90 -25.45
N PHE A 75 -19.28 -3.88 -24.91
CA PHE A 75 -20.67 -3.97 -24.49
C PHE A 75 -21.58 -4.43 -25.63
N PHE A 76 -21.58 -3.73 -26.78
CA PHE A 76 -22.46 -4.06 -27.90
C PHE A 76 -22.20 -5.47 -28.46
N LYS A 77 -20.93 -5.90 -28.52
CA LYS A 77 -20.57 -7.28 -28.89
C LYS A 77 -21.14 -8.32 -27.91
N MET A 78 -21.04 -8.05 -26.60
CA MET A 78 -21.59 -8.93 -25.57
C MET A 78 -23.13 -8.94 -25.60
N PHE A 79 -23.75 -7.79 -25.87
CA PHE A 79 -25.20 -7.66 -26.00
C PHE A 79 -25.74 -8.49 -27.15
N ILE A 80 -25.17 -8.32 -28.35
CA ILE A 80 -25.55 -9.11 -29.53
C ILE A 80 -25.28 -10.61 -29.31
N ALA A 81 -24.24 -10.97 -28.56
CA ALA A 81 -23.97 -12.35 -28.17
C ALA A 81 -24.94 -12.92 -27.10
N GLY A 82 -25.97 -12.17 -26.71
CA GLY A 82 -27.01 -12.63 -25.78
C GLY A 82 -26.55 -12.73 -24.32
N LYS A 83 -25.52 -11.96 -23.92
CA LYS A 83 -25.02 -11.94 -22.54
C LYS A 83 -25.85 -11.06 -21.60
N PHE A 84 -26.82 -10.33 -22.13
CA PHE A 84 -27.66 -9.42 -21.37
C PHE A 84 -29.16 -9.65 -21.65
N GLU A 85 -29.99 -8.70 -21.22
CA GLU A 85 -31.43 -8.76 -21.41
C GLU A 85 -31.80 -8.90 -22.90
N LYS A 86 -32.92 -9.58 -23.15
CA LYS A 86 -33.46 -9.75 -24.50
C LYS A 86 -34.63 -8.80 -24.70
N PHE A 87 -34.78 -8.34 -25.94
CA PHE A 87 -36.01 -7.67 -26.31
C PHE A 87 -37.16 -8.69 -26.40
N TYR A 88 -38.37 -8.21 -26.12
CA TYR A 88 -39.58 -9.03 -26.21
C TYR A 88 -40.38 -8.73 -27.47
N LYS A 89 -41.25 -7.72 -27.44
CA LYS A 89 -42.21 -7.45 -28.54
C LYS A 89 -42.00 -6.14 -29.27
N LYS A 90 -41.40 -5.15 -28.61
CA LYS A 90 -41.20 -3.79 -29.14
C LYS A 90 -39.79 -3.32 -28.83
N PRO A 91 -39.22 -2.45 -29.68
CA PRO A 91 -37.93 -1.85 -29.39
C PRO A 91 -38.09 -0.97 -28.14
N ASN A 92 -37.49 -1.40 -27.04
CA ASN A 92 -37.56 -0.71 -25.76
C ASN A 92 -36.14 -0.27 -25.36
N PRO A 93 -35.86 1.05 -25.34
CA PRO A 93 -34.57 1.60 -24.91
C PRO A 93 -34.08 1.07 -23.56
N GLN A 94 -35.01 0.77 -22.63
CA GLN A 94 -34.67 0.30 -21.29
C GLN A 94 -33.92 -1.04 -21.29
N VAL A 95 -34.12 -1.88 -22.30
CA VAL A 95 -33.40 -3.16 -22.41
C VAL A 95 -31.89 -2.90 -22.60
N ILE A 96 -31.55 -1.90 -23.43
CA ILE A 96 -30.15 -1.52 -23.68
C ILE A 96 -29.56 -0.85 -22.44
N THR A 97 -30.28 0.10 -21.83
CA THR A 97 -29.75 0.85 -20.67
C THR A 97 -29.64 -0.02 -19.42
N LYS A 98 -30.59 -0.93 -19.15
CA LYS A 98 -30.44 -1.93 -18.07
C LYS A 98 -29.24 -2.84 -18.31
N SER A 99 -29.05 -3.29 -19.55
CA SER A 99 -27.90 -4.11 -19.92
C SER A 99 -26.57 -3.36 -19.75
N LEU A 100 -26.54 -2.05 -20.05
CA LEU A 100 -25.38 -1.19 -19.76
C LEU A 100 -25.12 -1.06 -18.26
N ASN A 101 -26.16 -0.94 -17.45
CA ASN A 101 -26.01 -0.95 -15.99
C ASN A 101 -25.37 -2.28 -15.51
N THR A 102 -25.86 -3.42 -15.99
CA THR A 102 -25.24 -4.73 -15.71
C THR A 102 -23.78 -4.79 -16.20
N PHE A 103 -23.49 -4.26 -17.38
CA PHE A 103 -22.13 -4.16 -17.89
C PHE A 103 -21.22 -3.31 -17.00
N CYS A 104 -21.72 -2.20 -16.45
CA CYS A 104 -20.97 -1.37 -15.50
C CYS A 104 -20.63 -2.15 -14.21
N SER A 105 -21.50 -3.02 -13.72
CA SER A 105 -21.18 -3.93 -12.62
C SER A 105 -20.03 -4.88 -12.98
N HIS A 106 -20.11 -5.53 -14.15
CA HIS A 106 -19.02 -6.38 -14.65
C HIS A 106 -17.71 -5.61 -14.85
N ARG A 107 -17.80 -4.34 -15.26
CA ARG A 107 -16.66 -3.43 -15.41
C ARG A 107 -15.97 -3.17 -14.08
N ILE A 108 -16.73 -2.91 -13.00
CA ILE A 108 -16.18 -2.71 -11.66
C ILE A 108 -15.36 -3.94 -11.24
N ASP A 109 -15.91 -5.14 -11.43
CA ASP A 109 -15.21 -6.37 -11.08
C ASP A 109 -13.95 -6.60 -11.94
N ALA A 110 -14.03 -6.29 -13.24
CA ALA A 110 -12.88 -6.37 -14.12
C ALA A 110 -11.77 -5.38 -13.75
N ILE A 111 -12.12 -4.17 -13.29
CA ILE A 111 -11.17 -3.16 -12.80
C ILE A 111 -10.49 -3.66 -11.52
N LYS A 112 -11.26 -4.16 -10.54
CA LYS A 112 -10.72 -4.74 -9.31
C LYS A 112 -9.73 -5.88 -9.59
N ALA A 113 -10.08 -6.78 -10.51
CA ALA A 113 -9.20 -7.89 -10.91
C ALA A 113 -7.90 -7.38 -11.55
N VAL A 114 -8.01 -6.35 -12.38
CA VAL A 114 -6.88 -5.68 -13.01
C VAL A 114 -5.95 -5.03 -11.97
N GLU A 115 -6.51 -4.31 -11.00
CA GLU A 115 -5.76 -3.64 -9.93
C GLU A 115 -5.07 -4.64 -9.02
N ALA A 116 -5.77 -5.71 -8.64
CA ALA A 116 -5.20 -6.80 -7.85
C ALA A 116 -4.01 -7.46 -8.56
N ASN A 117 -4.08 -7.66 -9.89
CA ASN A 117 -2.96 -8.21 -10.65
C ASN A 117 -1.75 -7.26 -10.68
N ILE A 118 -1.98 -5.95 -10.87
CA ILE A 118 -0.90 -4.95 -10.81
C ILE A 118 -0.24 -4.96 -9.43
N GLN A 119 -1.04 -5.03 -8.36
CA GLN A 119 -0.53 -5.03 -7.00
C GLN A 119 0.32 -6.28 -6.72
N LYS A 120 -0.16 -7.45 -7.12
CA LYS A 120 0.61 -8.70 -7.03
C LYS A 120 1.93 -8.63 -7.79
N GLU A 121 1.94 -8.06 -9.00
CA GLU A 121 3.17 -7.88 -9.78
C GLU A 121 4.16 -6.93 -9.10
N LYS A 122 3.68 -5.87 -8.44
CA LYS A 122 4.52 -4.96 -7.65
C LYS A 122 5.11 -5.68 -6.44
N GLU A 123 4.28 -6.37 -5.67
CA GLU A 123 4.71 -7.16 -4.51
C GLU A 123 5.75 -8.21 -4.90
N ALA A 124 5.53 -8.95 -5.99
CA ALA A 124 6.51 -9.92 -6.46
C ALA A 124 7.85 -9.28 -6.84
N LYS A 125 7.83 -8.10 -7.47
CA LYS A 125 9.05 -7.34 -7.81
C LYS A 125 9.75 -6.81 -6.57
N GLU A 126 8.99 -6.34 -5.57
CA GLU A 126 9.54 -5.89 -4.30
C GLU A 126 10.16 -7.05 -3.52
N ASP A 127 9.48 -8.20 -3.45
CA ASP A 127 10.00 -9.43 -2.85
C ASP A 127 11.27 -9.91 -3.55
N GLU A 128 11.30 -9.86 -4.88
CA GLU A 128 12.49 -10.19 -5.66
C GLU A 128 13.64 -9.21 -5.39
N ALA A 129 13.35 -7.90 -5.33
CA ALA A 129 14.34 -6.88 -5.00
C ALA A 129 14.86 -7.02 -3.55
N ILE A 130 13.99 -7.39 -2.60
CA ILE A 130 14.37 -7.69 -1.21
C ILE A 130 15.27 -8.92 -1.18
N LYS A 131 14.93 -9.99 -1.91
CA LYS A 131 15.76 -11.20 -2.00
C LYS A 131 17.12 -10.91 -2.63
N GLN A 132 17.18 -10.11 -3.69
CA GLN A 132 18.44 -9.73 -4.33
C GLN A 132 19.31 -8.83 -3.43
N ASN A 133 18.69 -7.96 -2.64
CA ASN A 133 19.39 -7.08 -1.69
C ASN A 133 19.56 -7.70 -0.30
N ALA A 134 19.09 -8.93 -0.08
CA ALA A 134 19.23 -9.62 1.18
C ALA A 134 20.71 -9.97 1.36
N ILE A 135 21.30 -9.45 2.45
CA ILE A 135 22.64 -9.80 2.88
C ILE A 135 22.56 -10.73 4.08
N THR A 136 23.56 -11.59 4.24
CA THR A 136 23.63 -12.46 5.42
C THR A 136 23.88 -11.64 6.69
N TYR A 137 23.53 -12.20 7.86
CA TYR A 137 23.84 -11.56 9.14
C TYR A 137 25.33 -11.26 9.29
N GLU A 138 26.19 -12.17 8.83
CA GLU A 138 27.64 -12.04 8.90
C GLU A 138 28.13 -10.83 8.07
N GLU A 139 27.65 -10.71 6.83
CA GLU A 139 27.95 -9.57 5.96
C GLU A 139 27.42 -8.24 6.53
N TRP A 140 26.20 -8.25 7.05
CA TRP A 140 25.62 -7.08 7.71
C TRP A 140 26.44 -6.64 8.94
N ALA A 141 26.82 -7.59 9.80
CA ALA A 141 27.61 -7.34 10.99
C ALA A 141 29.02 -6.83 10.64
N ALA A 142 29.64 -7.36 9.58
CA ALA A 142 30.91 -6.87 9.07
C ALA A 142 30.81 -5.42 8.55
N ARG A 143 29.76 -5.07 7.79
CA ARG A 143 29.53 -3.71 7.31
C ARG A 143 29.32 -2.71 8.46
N LYS A 144 28.58 -3.10 9.50
CA LYS A 144 28.37 -2.28 10.70
C LYS A 144 29.67 -2.03 11.46
N LYS A 145 30.46 -3.09 11.70
CA LYS A 145 31.80 -2.97 12.32
C LYS A 145 32.75 -2.09 11.50
N ALA A 146 32.74 -2.21 10.17
CA ALA A 146 33.58 -1.38 9.28
C ALA A 146 33.21 0.11 9.33
N LYS A 147 31.94 0.44 9.61
CA LYS A 147 31.47 1.82 9.86
C LYS A 147 31.71 2.32 11.29
N GLY A 148 32.30 1.49 12.16
CA GLY A 148 32.51 1.82 13.57
C GLY A 148 31.23 1.78 14.43
N GLU A 149 30.16 1.15 13.93
CA GLU A 149 28.90 1.02 14.66
C GLU A 149 28.88 -0.27 15.50
N GLU A 150 28.38 -0.20 16.73
CA GLU A 150 28.23 -1.36 17.60
C GLU A 150 27.13 -2.31 17.09
N VAL A 151 27.47 -3.59 16.98
CA VAL A 151 26.53 -4.66 16.63
C VAL A 151 25.88 -5.18 17.91
N ASN A 152 24.72 -4.62 18.24
CA ASN A 152 23.94 -4.94 19.43
C ASN A 152 22.94 -6.09 19.21
N ILE A 153 23.10 -6.87 18.15
CA ILE A 153 22.23 -8.02 17.84
C ILE A 153 23.13 -9.26 17.74
N GLU A 154 22.71 -10.37 18.33
CA GLU A 154 23.36 -11.68 18.25
C GLU A 154 22.40 -12.75 17.75
N LEU A 155 22.96 -13.77 17.10
CA LEU A 155 22.26 -14.97 16.69
C LEU A 155 22.45 -16.03 17.79
N ILE A 156 21.36 -16.58 18.32
CA ILE A 156 21.33 -17.61 19.38
C ILE A 156 20.45 -18.76 18.88
N GLU A 157 20.69 -19.98 19.37
CA GLU A 157 19.80 -21.12 19.16
C GLU A 157 18.87 -21.30 20.38
N ASP A 158 17.58 -21.46 20.14
CA ASP A 158 16.61 -21.77 21.19
C ASP A 158 16.73 -23.24 21.67
N GLU A 159 16.01 -23.60 22.73
CA GLU A 159 15.99 -24.96 23.30
C GLU A 159 15.50 -26.04 22.30
N LYS A 160 14.87 -25.62 21.19
CA LYS A 160 14.35 -26.47 20.13
C LYS A 160 15.24 -26.46 18.87
N GLY A 161 16.38 -25.77 18.90
CA GLY A 161 17.34 -25.66 17.80
C GLY A 161 17.01 -24.60 16.75
N ASN A 162 16.04 -23.71 16.99
CA ASN A 162 15.72 -22.62 16.07
C ASN A 162 16.69 -21.45 16.26
N LYS A 163 17.22 -20.92 15.15
CA LYS A 163 18.08 -19.73 15.17
C LYS A 163 17.24 -18.47 15.33
N ILE A 164 17.46 -17.75 16.43
CA ILE A 164 16.77 -16.51 16.79
C ILE A 164 17.76 -15.35 16.92
N PHE A 165 17.33 -14.15 16.52
CA PHE A 165 18.09 -12.93 16.76
C PHE A 165 17.68 -12.30 18.09
N ARG A 166 18.64 -11.98 18.95
CA ARG A 166 18.43 -11.30 20.22
C ARG A 166 19.21 -9.99 20.27
N VAL A 167 18.61 -8.96 20.84
CA VAL A 167 19.36 -7.74 21.18
C VAL A 167 20.29 -8.07 22.35
N LYS A 168 21.59 -7.88 22.17
CA LYS A 168 22.59 -8.01 23.22
C LYS A 168 22.21 -7.08 24.36
N ALA A 169 22.20 -7.61 25.58
CA ALA A 169 22.12 -6.76 26.75
C ALA A 169 23.32 -5.78 26.69
N PRO A 170 23.10 -4.46 26.80
CA PRO A 170 24.22 -3.53 26.87
C PRO A 170 25.10 -3.96 28.03
N LYS A 171 26.41 -4.09 27.79
CA LYS A 171 27.36 -4.40 28.87
C LYS A 171 27.16 -3.36 29.95
N ALA A 172 26.88 -3.80 31.18
CA ALA A 172 26.80 -2.93 32.33
C ALA A 172 28.08 -2.10 32.39
N ASP A 173 27.96 -0.78 32.19
CA ASP A 173 29.10 0.12 32.30
C ASP A 173 29.38 0.28 33.79
N VAL A 174 30.17 -0.64 34.35
CA VAL A 174 30.48 -0.72 35.78
C VAL A 174 31.02 0.62 36.30
N ARG A 175 31.70 1.39 35.46
CA ARG A 175 32.20 2.74 35.79
C ARG A 175 31.03 3.71 35.94
N LEU A 176 30.11 3.74 34.99
CA LEU A 176 28.93 4.60 35.04
C LEU A 176 27.96 4.17 36.17
N ASP A 177 27.75 2.87 36.35
CA ASP A 177 26.87 2.31 37.38
C ASP A 177 27.33 2.68 38.79
N SER A 178 28.64 2.54 39.04
CA SER A 178 29.24 2.90 40.32
C SER A 178 29.16 4.42 40.56
N ALA A 179 29.39 5.25 39.52
CA ALA A 179 29.27 6.70 39.65
C ALA A 179 27.83 7.13 39.95
N TYR A 180 26.86 6.57 39.24
CA TYR A 180 25.44 6.87 39.43
C TYR A 180 24.98 6.45 40.84
N MET A 181 25.40 5.27 41.31
CA MET A 181 25.11 4.79 42.67
C MET A 181 25.60 5.78 43.74
N ILE A 182 26.82 6.30 43.60
CA ILE A 182 27.41 7.26 44.54
C ILE A 182 26.65 8.60 44.48
N VAL A 183 26.39 9.12 43.29
CA VAL A 183 25.78 10.45 43.09
C VAL A 183 24.32 10.48 43.55
N LYS A 184 23.55 9.42 43.25
CA LYS A 184 22.12 9.32 43.59
C LYS A 184 21.86 8.61 44.90
N ASN A 185 22.89 8.13 45.58
CA ASN A 185 22.81 7.32 46.79
C ASN A 185 21.77 6.20 46.70
N THR A 186 21.78 5.43 45.61
CA THR A 186 20.72 4.43 45.35
C THR A 186 20.68 3.30 46.38
N THR A 187 21.77 3.11 47.14
CA THR A 187 21.85 2.11 48.22
C THR A 187 21.52 2.68 49.60
N ASN A 188 21.12 3.95 49.69
CA ASN A 188 20.77 4.64 50.93
C ASN A 188 21.86 4.53 52.02
N ALA A 189 23.12 4.68 51.60
CA ALA A 189 24.27 4.62 52.50
C ALA A 189 24.39 5.93 53.32
N ASP A 190 25.07 5.85 54.47
CA ASP A 190 25.37 7.02 55.28
C ASP A 190 26.45 7.89 54.63
N PHE A 191 26.50 9.17 55.02
CA PHE A 191 27.40 10.16 54.40
C PHE A 191 28.87 9.72 54.44
N LYS A 192 29.30 9.08 55.54
CA LYS A 192 30.67 8.62 55.71
C LYS A 192 31.02 7.47 54.76
N ALA A 193 30.09 6.54 54.49
CA ALA A 193 30.30 5.50 53.49
C ALA A 193 30.33 6.05 52.07
N ILE A 194 29.46 7.02 51.73
CA ILE A 194 29.46 7.65 50.39
C ILE A 194 30.78 8.35 50.10
N CYS A 195 31.34 9.10 51.06
CA CYS A 195 32.65 9.74 50.92
C CYS A 195 33.77 8.72 50.65
N LYS A 196 33.79 7.60 51.38
CA LYS A 196 34.75 6.52 51.13
C LYS A 196 34.57 5.87 49.76
N LEU A 197 33.32 5.64 49.33
CA LEU A 197 33.03 5.09 48.00
C LEU A 197 33.49 6.04 46.89
N ARG A 198 33.29 7.36 47.07
CA ARG A 198 33.79 8.40 46.17
C ARG A 198 35.31 8.38 46.09
N GLU A 199 36.02 8.35 47.21
CA GLU A 199 37.48 8.27 47.24
C GLU A 199 38.00 7.03 46.48
N CYS A 200 37.39 5.87 46.73
CA CYS A 200 37.71 4.63 46.01
C CYS A 200 37.44 4.75 44.50
N PHE A 201 36.36 5.41 44.11
CA PHE A 201 36.02 5.65 42.71
C PHE A 201 37.05 6.55 42.03
N VAL A 202 37.42 7.67 42.64
CA VAL A 202 38.44 8.59 42.11
C VAL A 202 39.78 7.89 42.00
N LYS A 203 40.18 7.11 43.00
CA LYS A 203 41.43 6.34 42.98
C LYS A 203 41.46 5.31 41.84
N LYS A 204 40.32 4.71 41.50
CA LYS A 204 40.23 3.68 40.45
C LYS A 204 40.13 4.26 39.04
N TYR A 205 39.38 5.34 38.85
CA TYR A 205 39.02 5.86 37.52
C TYR A 205 39.60 7.25 37.20
N GLY A 206 40.30 7.88 38.15
CA GLY A 206 40.97 9.18 37.97
C GLY A 206 40.03 10.37 37.71
N ILE A 207 38.72 10.20 37.90
CA ILE A 207 37.70 11.23 37.71
C ILE A 207 36.71 11.21 38.88
N ASP A 208 36.21 12.38 39.24
CA ASP A 208 35.14 12.50 40.20
C ASP A 208 33.82 11.93 39.64
N PRO A 209 33.06 11.12 40.42
CA PRO A 209 31.80 10.55 39.94
C PRO A 209 30.74 11.63 39.60
N TYR A 210 30.74 12.79 40.28
CA TYR A 210 29.81 13.88 39.94
C TYR A 210 30.17 14.54 38.60
N ASP A 211 31.46 14.72 38.33
CA ASP A 211 31.95 15.28 37.07
C ASP A 211 31.73 14.32 35.90
N LEU A 212 31.91 13.01 36.13
CA LEU A 212 31.61 11.98 35.15
C LEU A 212 30.12 12.03 34.75
N ILE A 213 29.20 12.08 35.73
CA ILE A 213 27.76 12.16 35.46
C ILE A 213 27.39 13.46 34.74
N ARG A 214 27.98 14.58 35.15
CA ARG A 214 27.77 15.89 34.50
C ARG A 214 28.26 15.90 33.06
N SER A 215 29.36 15.23 32.76
CA SER A 215 29.97 15.17 31.42
C SER A 215 29.16 14.39 30.37
N LEU A 216 28.24 13.52 30.79
CA LEU A 216 27.42 12.70 29.88
C LEU A 216 26.35 13.50 29.13
N GLY A 217 25.92 14.64 29.69
CA GLY A 217 24.80 15.43 29.18
C GLY A 217 23.42 14.80 29.42
N ASN A 218 22.38 15.64 29.43
CA ASN A 218 21.01 15.26 29.86
C ASN A 218 20.33 14.20 28.98
N LYS A 219 20.77 14.00 27.74
CA LYS A 219 20.20 12.98 26.85
C LYS A 219 20.72 11.58 27.19
N LYS A 220 22.05 11.42 27.27
CA LYS A 220 22.68 10.13 27.61
C LYS A 220 22.37 9.68 29.04
N LEU A 221 22.23 10.63 29.98
CA LEU A 221 21.83 10.31 31.34
C LEU A 221 20.41 9.74 31.41
N ARG A 222 19.45 10.33 30.68
CA ARG A 222 18.08 9.78 30.57
C ARG A 222 18.05 8.40 29.94
N GLU A 223 18.75 8.19 28.82
CA GLU A 223 18.86 6.88 28.18
C GLU A 223 19.50 5.82 29.10
N TYR A 224 20.39 6.23 30.02
CA TYR A 224 20.94 5.35 31.04
C TYR A 224 19.94 5.05 32.17
N GLU A 225 19.24 6.06 32.70
CA GLU A 225 18.22 5.91 33.75
C GLU A 225 17.06 5.02 33.29
N GLU A 226 16.58 5.19 32.06
CA GLU A 226 15.54 4.36 31.44
C GLU A 226 15.99 2.90 31.33
N ARG A 227 17.21 2.64 30.85
CA ARG A 227 17.78 1.28 30.76
C ARG A 227 17.89 0.60 32.12
N ARG A 228 18.36 1.31 33.15
CA ARG A 228 18.51 0.77 34.50
C ARG A 228 17.16 0.41 35.13
N ASN A 229 16.13 1.23 34.90
CA ASN A 229 14.78 0.96 35.40
C ASN A 229 14.13 -0.24 34.70
N CYS A 230 14.40 -0.49 33.42
CA CYS A 230 13.93 -1.69 32.72
C CYS A 230 14.58 -2.98 33.23
N GLN A 231 15.80 -2.93 33.79
CA GLN A 231 16.50 -4.10 34.35
C GLN A 231 16.04 -4.48 35.76
N GLY A 232 15.28 -3.63 36.46
CA GLY A 232 14.78 -3.86 37.82
C GLY A 232 13.38 -4.51 37.92
N ASN A 233 12.77 -4.89 36.81
CA ASN A 233 11.41 -5.46 36.73
C ASN A 233 11.38 -6.99 36.49
N HIS A 234 12.38 -7.71 37.00
CA HIS A 234 12.40 -9.18 37.04
C HIS A 234 12.58 -9.68 38.47
#